data_AF-A0A1B7Y3A7-F1
#
_entry.id   AF-A0A1B7Y3A7-F1
#
_cell.length_a   1.000
_cell.length_b   1.000
_cell.length_c   1.000
_cell.angle_alpha   90.00
_cell.angle_beta   90.00
_cell.angle_gamma   90.00
#
_symmetry.space_group_name_H-M   'P 1'
#
loop_
_entity.id
_entity.type
_entity.pdbx_description
1 polymer ?
#
loop_
_entity_poly.entity_id
_entity_poly.type
_entity_poly.pdbx_seq_one_letter_code
_entity_poly.pdbx_strand_id
1 'polypeptide(L)'
;MRLSSAPLLRATFVAAWLVSTALAMPQVVDREDPPLSLPKPIATADEGDKARPSNSTAASPSPPSQGEEQQAKPPIPITVRLFPSAPGVKTCRGSPFVDMALPADASRQPTFTTRDGQCYNLPGTAQCGLFAGNKADGCEARLFRGERCTAFSNVAVFQDELRPVGGFFASMSIKCGIVPVEPKPLSLGGLGGKLQKPVQGKRRTTAARGSAPDAGMHGE
;
A
#
# COMPACT_ATOMS: atom_id res chain seq x y z
N MET A 1 -21.65 -33.05 66.58
CA MET A 1 -20.53 -33.24 67.53
C MET A 1 -19.22 -32.88 66.83
N ARG A 2 -18.30 -32.18 67.52
CA ARG A 2 -16.87 -31.98 67.17
C ARG A 2 -16.51 -31.35 65.81
N LEU A 3 -15.26 -30.88 65.70
CA LEU A 3 -14.70 -30.04 64.64
C LEU A 3 -13.57 -30.78 63.90
N SER A 4 -13.33 -30.41 62.64
CA SER A 4 -11.99 -30.08 62.08
C SER A 4 -12.22 -29.37 60.73
N SER A 5 -11.60 -28.25 60.34
CA SER A 5 -10.31 -27.62 60.66
C SER A 5 -9.09 -28.35 60.11
N ALA A 6 -8.49 -27.79 59.05
CA ALA A 6 -7.17 -28.15 58.52
C ALA A 6 -6.58 -26.96 57.72
N PRO A 7 -5.59 -26.22 58.27
CA PRO A 7 -4.85 -25.16 57.57
C PRO A 7 -3.43 -25.63 57.14
N LEU A 8 -2.66 -24.71 56.52
CA LEU A 8 -1.26 -24.85 56.07
C LEU A 8 -1.12 -25.69 54.77
N LEU A 9 -0.25 -25.35 53.81
CA LEU A 9 1.09 -24.78 53.92
C LEU A 9 1.40 -23.62 52.93
N ARG A 10 2.47 -22.87 53.24
CA ARG A 10 3.11 -21.89 52.34
C ARG A 10 4.05 -22.58 51.36
N ALA A 11 4.17 -22.04 50.14
CA ALA A 11 5.33 -22.24 49.26
C ALA A 11 5.61 -20.97 48.43
N THR A 12 6.48 -20.10 48.95
CA THR A 12 6.97 -18.91 48.22
C THR A 12 8.19 -19.29 47.37
N PHE A 13 8.08 -19.20 46.05
CA PHE A 13 9.23 -19.31 45.15
C PHE A 13 9.52 -17.95 44.48
N VAL A 14 10.65 -17.35 44.86
CA VAL A 14 11.21 -16.17 44.20
C VAL A 14 12.22 -16.66 43.15
N ALA A 15 11.85 -16.57 41.88
CA ALA A 15 12.74 -16.88 40.76
C ALA A 15 13.33 -15.58 40.19
N ALA A 16 14.52 -15.21 40.65
CA ALA A 16 15.25 -14.06 40.10
C ALA A 16 15.82 -14.41 38.71
N TRP A 17 15.37 -13.70 37.68
CA TRP A 17 15.91 -13.83 36.33
C TRP A 17 17.00 -12.78 36.07
N LEU A 18 18.18 -13.25 35.66
CA LEU A 18 19.34 -12.41 35.37
C LEU A 18 19.16 -11.69 34.03
N VAL A 19 19.40 -10.38 34.02
CA VAL A 19 19.38 -9.55 32.82
C VAL A 19 20.76 -9.59 32.15
N SER A 20 20.85 -10.26 31.00
CA SER A 20 22.05 -10.28 30.16
C SER A 20 21.89 -9.38 28.92
N THR A 21 22.21 -8.10 29.05
CA THR A 21 22.23 -7.14 27.92
C THR A 21 23.52 -7.27 27.11
N ALA A 22 23.51 -8.16 26.11
CA ALA A 22 24.57 -8.20 25.10
C ALA A 22 24.40 -7.02 24.12
N LEU A 23 25.41 -6.13 24.06
CA LEU A 23 25.45 -5.02 23.11
C LEU A 23 25.82 -5.51 21.71
N ALA A 24 24.81 -5.75 20.87
CA ALA A 24 25.01 -6.06 19.46
C ALA A 24 25.38 -4.78 18.67
N MET A 25 26.68 -4.63 18.34
CA MET A 25 27.16 -3.55 17.47
C MET A 25 26.68 -3.75 16.04
N PRO A 26 26.15 -2.72 15.34
CA PRO A 26 25.79 -2.83 13.94
C PRO A 26 27.05 -2.88 13.05
N GLN A 27 27.31 -4.03 12.43
CA GLN A 27 28.28 -4.14 11.34
C GLN A 27 27.76 -3.38 10.12
N VAL A 28 28.44 -2.28 9.76
CA VAL A 28 28.22 -1.62 8.47
C VAL A 28 28.96 -2.43 7.40
N VAL A 29 28.22 -3.33 6.74
CA VAL A 29 28.69 -3.93 5.49
C VAL A 29 28.59 -2.90 4.38
N ASP A 30 29.74 -2.37 4.00
CA ASP A 30 29.89 -1.67 2.72
C ASP A 30 29.49 -2.61 1.57
N ARG A 31 28.84 -2.06 0.54
CA ARG A 31 28.19 -2.83 -0.51
C ARG A 31 28.60 -2.25 -1.86
N GLU A 32 29.64 -2.84 -2.44
CA GLU A 32 30.02 -2.58 -3.82
C GLU A 32 28.83 -2.76 -4.78
N ASP A 33 28.68 -1.79 -5.69
CA ASP A 33 27.61 -1.79 -6.69
C ASP A 33 28.10 -2.45 -8.00
N PRO A 34 27.49 -3.57 -8.45
CA PRO A 34 27.86 -4.21 -9.71
C PRO A 34 27.31 -3.40 -10.91
N PRO A 35 28.07 -3.28 -12.01
CA PRO A 35 27.75 -2.35 -13.09
C PRO A 35 26.46 -2.70 -13.86
N LEU A 36 25.67 -1.66 -14.15
CA LEU A 36 24.43 -1.75 -14.92
C LEU A 36 24.68 -2.24 -16.36
N SER A 37 24.20 -3.44 -16.68
CA SER A 37 24.23 -3.99 -18.03
C SER A 37 22.96 -3.62 -18.81
N LEU A 38 23.12 -2.92 -19.93
CA LEU A 38 22.03 -2.34 -20.72
C LEU A 38 21.34 -3.40 -21.62
N PRO A 39 20.02 -3.62 -21.54
CA PRO A 39 19.32 -4.48 -22.49
C PRO A 39 19.20 -3.80 -23.85
N LYS A 40 19.46 -4.56 -24.93
CA LYS A 40 19.51 -4.06 -26.31
C LYS A 40 18.18 -4.36 -27.03
N PRO A 41 17.52 -3.38 -27.66
CA PRO A 41 16.28 -3.64 -28.39
C PRO A 41 16.54 -4.37 -29.70
N ILE A 42 15.70 -5.36 -30.01
CA ILE A 42 15.54 -5.93 -31.34
C ILE A 42 14.09 -5.71 -31.74
N ALA A 43 13.88 -5.12 -32.91
CA ALA A 43 12.56 -4.92 -33.50
C ALA A 43 12.49 -5.63 -34.84
N THR A 44 11.43 -6.41 -35.03
CA THR A 44 10.96 -6.86 -36.35
C THR A 44 9.44 -6.86 -36.30
N ALA A 45 8.81 -6.27 -37.31
CA ALA A 45 7.37 -6.37 -37.52
C ALA A 45 7.10 -7.41 -38.63
N ASP A 46 5.87 -7.90 -38.71
CA ASP A 46 5.33 -8.49 -39.92
C ASP A 46 3.86 -8.06 -40.06
N GLU A 47 3.44 -7.73 -41.29
CA GLU A 47 2.14 -7.12 -41.60
C GLU A 47 1.48 -7.88 -42.75
N GLY A 48 0.29 -8.42 -42.52
CA GLY A 48 -0.38 -9.35 -43.44
C GLY A 48 -1.85 -9.00 -43.69
N ASP A 49 -2.11 -8.07 -44.61
CA ASP A 49 -3.47 -7.80 -45.12
C ASP A 49 -3.98 -8.92 -46.04
N LYS A 50 -5.29 -9.23 -45.93
CA LYS A 50 -6.07 -9.62 -47.12
C LYS A 50 -7.59 -9.46 -46.98
N ALA A 51 -8.08 -8.39 -47.60
CA ALA A 51 -9.31 -8.32 -48.43
C ALA A 51 -10.67 -8.92 -47.96
N ARG A 52 -11.64 -8.00 -47.78
CA ARG A 52 -13.11 -8.17 -47.93
C ARG A 52 -13.49 -8.23 -49.46
N PRO A 53 -14.77 -8.20 -49.95
CA PRO A 53 -16.08 -8.02 -49.29
C PRO A 53 -17.26 -8.93 -49.78
N SER A 54 -18.38 -8.94 -49.01
CA SER A 54 -19.81 -8.94 -49.45
C SER A 54 -20.73 -9.51 -48.35
N ASN A 55 -22.06 -9.31 -48.32
CA ASN A 55 -22.85 -8.06 -48.42
C ASN A 55 -24.27 -8.32 -47.83
N SER A 56 -25.10 -7.28 -47.64
CA SER A 56 -26.52 -7.36 -47.19
C SER A 56 -26.72 -7.79 -45.70
N THR A 57 -27.75 -7.36 -44.95
CA THR A 57 -28.90 -6.45 -45.20
C THR A 57 -29.07 -5.49 -44.00
N ALA A 58 -29.72 -4.35 -44.20
CA ALA A 58 -29.94 -3.35 -43.14
C ALA A 58 -30.97 -3.76 -42.07
N ALA A 59 -30.66 -3.44 -40.81
CA ALA A 59 -31.62 -3.10 -39.76
C ALA A 59 -30.95 -2.10 -38.82
N SER A 60 -31.63 -1.00 -38.47
CA SER A 60 -31.10 0.03 -37.57
C SER A 60 -31.95 0.12 -36.30
N PRO A 61 -31.45 -0.35 -35.15
CA PRO A 61 -31.92 0.06 -33.84
C PRO A 61 -31.12 1.27 -33.34
N SER A 62 -31.80 2.11 -32.54
CA SER A 62 -31.26 3.35 -31.95
C SER A 62 -29.92 3.15 -31.22
N PRO A 63 -29.04 4.18 -31.15
CA PRO A 63 -27.87 4.11 -30.30
C PRO A 63 -28.29 3.89 -28.84
N PRO A 64 -27.72 2.91 -28.12
CA PRO A 64 -27.87 2.86 -26.67
C PRO A 64 -27.24 4.13 -26.09
N SER A 65 -27.98 4.80 -25.20
CA SER A 65 -27.49 6.00 -24.52
C SER A 65 -26.15 5.74 -23.85
N GLN A 66 -25.23 6.69 -23.93
CA GLN A 66 -23.97 6.66 -23.18
C GLN A 66 -24.22 6.87 -21.68
N GLY A 67 -24.74 5.84 -21.02
CA GLY A 67 -24.40 5.60 -19.64
C GLY A 67 -22.96 5.12 -19.59
N GLU A 68 -22.15 5.70 -18.70
CA GLU A 68 -20.86 5.14 -18.36
C GLU A 68 -21.07 3.82 -17.61
N GLU A 69 -21.19 2.71 -18.36
CA GLU A 69 -20.82 1.41 -17.82
C GLU A 69 -19.33 1.47 -17.46
N GLN A 70 -19.06 1.88 -16.22
CA GLN A 70 -17.78 1.71 -15.56
C GLN A 70 -17.43 0.22 -15.66
N GLN A 71 -16.59 -0.12 -16.65
CA GLN A 71 -16.38 -1.49 -17.11
C GLN A 71 -16.07 -2.39 -15.91
N ALA A 72 -17.07 -3.20 -15.52
CA ALA A 72 -17.14 -3.76 -14.17
C ALA A 72 -15.97 -4.71 -13.94
N LYS A 73 -14.93 -4.20 -13.26
CA LYS A 73 -13.72 -4.95 -12.98
C LYS A 73 -14.10 -6.23 -12.22
N PRO A 74 -13.66 -7.42 -12.67
CA PRO A 74 -14.11 -8.68 -12.08
C PRO A 74 -13.83 -8.67 -10.57
N PRO A 75 -14.79 -9.09 -9.73
CA PRO A 75 -14.72 -8.91 -8.29
C PRO A 75 -13.53 -9.67 -7.71
N ILE A 76 -12.61 -8.92 -7.10
CA ILE A 76 -11.41 -9.45 -6.46
C ILE A 76 -11.83 -10.09 -5.12
N PRO A 77 -11.46 -11.36 -4.85
CA PRO A 77 -11.84 -12.01 -3.61
C PRO A 77 -11.10 -11.39 -2.41
N ILE A 78 -11.85 -11.07 -1.36
CA ILE A 78 -11.32 -10.52 -0.10
C ILE A 78 -10.46 -11.61 0.56
N THR A 79 -9.14 -11.45 0.55
CA THR A 79 -8.17 -12.47 0.93
C THR A 79 -7.04 -11.93 1.81
N VAL A 80 -6.57 -12.77 2.73
CA VAL A 80 -5.45 -12.48 3.63
C VAL A 80 -4.45 -13.63 3.59
N ARG A 81 -3.19 -13.31 3.30
CA ARG A 81 -2.09 -14.29 3.19
C ARG A 81 -0.94 -13.85 4.09
N LEU A 82 -0.61 -14.61 5.13
CA LEU A 82 0.38 -14.24 6.16
C LEU A 82 1.58 -15.16 6.13
N PHE A 83 2.76 -14.56 6.33
CA PHE A 83 4.06 -15.19 6.14
C PHE A 83 4.91 -15.03 7.41
N PRO A 84 5.71 -16.05 7.80
CA PRO A 84 6.52 -16.02 9.01
C PRO A 84 7.82 -15.21 8.86
N SER A 85 8.07 -14.62 7.68
CA SER A 85 9.31 -13.91 7.35
C SER A 85 9.06 -12.50 6.79
N ALA A 86 10.06 -11.63 6.94
CA ALA A 86 10.00 -10.21 6.59
C ALA A 86 9.64 -9.95 5.11
N PRO A 87 9.06 -8.77 4.80
CA PRO A 87 8.78 -8.37 3.42
C PRO A 87 10.03 -8.34 2.54
N GLY A 88 9.87 -8.76 1.29
CA GLY A 88 10.74 -8.40 0.17
C GLY A 88 10.22 -7.14 -0.55
N VAL A 89 10.96 -6.70 -1.57
CA VAL A 89 10.73 -5.42 -2.29
C VAL A 89 9.32 -5.31 -2.92
N LYS A 90 8.71 -6.45 -3.30
CA LYS A 90 7.37 -6.49 -3.95
C LYS A 90 6.42 -7.54 -3.38
N THR A 91 6.86 -8.38 -2.44
CA THR A 91 6.09 -9.52 -1.91
C THR A 91 6.63 -9.95 -0.55
N CYS A 92 5.79 -10.57 0.28
CA CYS A 92 6.28 -11.39 1.39
C CYS A 92 7.12 -12.57 0.87
N ARG A 93 8.02 -13.09 1.72
CA ARG A 93 8.94 -14.20 1.37
C ARG A 93 8.51 -15.52 2.04
N GLY A 94 8.92 -16.64 1.43
CA GLY A 94 8.59 -17.99 1.90
C GLY A 94 7.14 -18.40 1.61
N SER A 95 6.71 -19.51 2.20
CA SER A 95 5.32 -19.98 2.11
C SER A 95 4.42 -19.23 3.10
N PRO A 96 3.13 -19.00 2.77
CA PRO A 96 2.17 -18.52 3.75
C PRO A 96 1.86 -19.62 4.78
N PHE A 97 1.59 -19.22 6.02
CA PHE A 97 1.12 -20.11 7.09
C PHE A 97 -0.34 -19.82 7.49
N VAL A 98 -0.89 -18.71 7.00
CA VAL A 98 -2.34 -18.45 6.91
C VAL A 98 -2.61 -18.02 5.48
N ASP A 99 -3.59 -18.66 4.83
CA ASP A 99 -4.12 -18.28 3.53
C ASP A 99 -5.65 -18.42 3.64
N MET A 100 -6.37 -17.30 3.69
CA MET A 100 -7.81 -17.30 3.98
C MET A 100 -8.57 -16.30 3.13
N ALA A 101 -9.77 -16.69 2.70
CA ALA A 101 -10.74 -15.82 2.05
C ALA A 101 -11.86 -15.45 3.04
N LEU A 102 -12.30 -14.20 2.98
CA LEU A 102 -13.51 -13.73 3.67
C LEU A 102 -14.73 -13.92 2.74
N PRO A 103 -15.96 -13.95 3.28
CA PRO A 103 -17.17 -13.93 2.46
C PRO A 103 -17.21 -12.72 1.53
N ALA A 104 -17.69 -12.90 0.29
CA ALA A 104 -17.79 -11.81 -0.69
C ALA A 104 -18.77 -10.69 -0.25
N ASP A 105 -19.66 -10.99 0.70
CA ASP A 105 -20.60 -10.07 1.33
C ASP A 105 -20.11 -9.57 2.72
N ALA A 106 -18.85 -9.78 3.09
CA ALA A 106 -18.29 -9.34 4.37
C ALA A 106 -18.48 -7.83 4.64
N SER A 107 -18.52 -7.00 3.60
CA SER A 107 -18.86 -5.56 3.67
C SER A 107 -20.28 -5.26 4.17
N ARG A 108 -21.15 -6.28 4.29
CA ARG A 108 -22.55 -6.20 4.76
C ARG A 108 -22.82 -7.05 6.00
N GLN A 109 -22.00 -8.06 6.29
CA GLN A 109 -22.19 -8.96 7.43
C GLN A 109 -21.90 -8.26 8.77
N PRO A 110 -22.80 -8.35 9.79
CA PRO A 110 -22.60 -7.73 11.11
C PRO A 110 -21.25 -8.04 11.74
N THR A 111 -20.77 -9.28 11.60
CA THR A 111 -19.47 -9.78 12.10
C THR A 111 -18.29 -8.88 11.73
N PHE A 112 -18.27 -8.35 10.51
CA PHE A 112 -17.20 -7.50 10.00
C PHE A 112 -17.54 -6.00 10.00
N THR A 113 -18.81 -5.61 10.12
CA THR A 113 -19.22 -4.19 10.12
C THR A 113 -19.31 -3.58 11.53
N THR A 114 -19.10 -4.35 12.60
CA THR A 114 -18.99 -3.83 13.97
C THR A 114 -17.92 -2.74 14.12
N ARG A 115 -17.96 -1.99 15.24
CA ARG A 115 -16.97 -0.95 15.56
C ARG A 115 -15.53 -1.44 15.39
N ASP A 116 -15.23 -2.61 15.93
CA ASP A 116 -13.87 -3.12 16.14
C ASP A 116 -13.48 -4.29 15.21
N GLY A 117 -14.44 -4.82 14.45
CA GLY A 117 -14.25 -5.90 13.47
C GLY A 117 -14.23 -7.31 14.09
N GLN A 118 -14.01 -8.31 13.24
CA GLN A 118 -13.84 -9.70 13.65
C GLN A 118 -12.38 -9.97 14.02
N CYS A 119 -12.13 -10.31 15.27
CA CYS A 119 -10.79 -10.66 15.76
C CYS A 119 -10.42 -12.12 15.43
N TYR A 120 -9.19 -12.31 14.97
CA TYR A 120 -8.55 -13.60 14.66
C TYR A 120 -7.23 -13.74 15.40
N ASN A 121 -7.09 -14.80 16.21
CA ASN A 121 -5.78 -15.28 16.66
C ASN A 121 -5.07 -15.98 15.49
N LEU A 122 -3.76 -15.78 15.35
CA LEU A 122 -2.94 -16.51 14.39
C LEU A 122 -2.35 -17.77 15.03
N PRO A 123 -2.11 -18.86 14.27
CA PRO A 123 -1.42 -20.05 14.77
C PRO A 123 0.11 -19.85 14.95
N GLY A 124 0.61 -18.63 14.74
CA GLY A 124 2.01 -18.25 14.86
C GLY A 124 2.21 -16.76 14.50
N THR A 125 3.37 -16.20 14.82
CA THR A 125 3.67 -14.78 14.56
C THR A 125 3.95 -14.53 13.08
N ALA A 126 3.15 -13.68 12.44
CA ALA A 126 3.44 -13.16 11.11
C ALA A 126 4.48 -12.04 11.17
N GLN A 127 5.32 -11.96 10.13
CA GLN A 127 6.26 -10.86 9.89
C GLN A 127 5.90 -10.03 8.64
N CYS A 128 5.05 -10.59 7.77
CA CYS A 128 4.56 -9.95 6.56
C CYS A 128 3.16 -10.49 6.22
N GLY A 129 2.26 -9.63 5.74
CA GLY A 129 0.96 -10.01 5.22
C GLY A 129 0.64 -9.35 3.87
N LEU A 130 -0.13 -10.06 3.05
CA LEU A 130 -0.78 -9.55 1.85
C LEU A 130 -2.30 -9.50 2.10
N PHE A 131 -2.92 -8.37 1.79
CA PHE A 131 -4.34 -8.09 2.04
C PHE A 131 -4.97 -7.56 0.74
N ALA A 132 -5.77 -8.39 0.07
CA ALA A 132 -6.30 -8.09 -1.26
C ALA A 132 -7.83 -8.15 -1.27
N GLY A 133 -8.47 -7.24 -2.01
CA GLY A 133 -9.92 -7.10 -2.10
C GLY A 133 -10.31 -5.80 -2.78
N ASN A 134 -11.56 -5.64 -3.17
CA ASN A 134 -12.00 -4.45 -3.89
C ASN A 134 -12.04 -3.25 -2.94
N LYS A 135 -11.61 -2.06 -3.41
CA LYS A 135 -11.78 -0.80 -2.65
C LYS A 135 -13.25 -0.54 -2.23
N ALA A 136 -14.21 -1.04 -3.00
CA ALA A 136 -15.64 -0.93 -2.71
C ALA A 136 -16.10 -1.73 -1.47
N ASP A 137 -15.35 -2.77 -1.05
CA ASP A 137 -15.67 -3.56 0.14
C ASP A 137 -15.26 -2.86 1.44
N GLY A 138 -14.40 -1.83 1.35
CA GLY A 138 -14.04 -0.98 2.48
C GLY A 138 -13.40 -1.75 3.64
N CYS A 139 -12.51 -2.71 3.35
CA CYS A 139 -11.89 -3.55 4.38
C CYS A 139 -10.57 -2.98 4.92
N GLU A 140 -10.42 -2.98 6.24
CA GLU A 140 -9.16 -2.76 6.98
C GLU A 140 -8.86 -3.97 7.89
N ALA A 141 -7.58 -4.31 8.05
CA ALA A 141 -7.09 -5.23 9.07
C ALA A 141 -6.20 -4.48 10.06
N ARG A 142 -6.62 -4.41 11.32
CA ARG A 142 -5.79 -3.92 12.43
C ARG A 142 -4.90 -5.06 12.91
N LEU A 143 -3.60 -4.82 12.95
CA LEU A 143 -2.59 -5.84 13.25
C LEU A 143 -2.05 -5.64 14.68
N PHE A 144 -1.94 -6.74 15.43
CA PHE A 144 -1.73 -6.72 16.88
C PHE A 144 -0.57 -7.65 17.28
N ARG A 145 0.32 -7.16 18.16
CA ARG A 145 1.52 -7.88 18.61
C ARG A 145 1.20 -9.00 19.59
N GLY A 146 0.15 -8.82 20.40
CA GLY A 146 -0.38 -9.85 21.29
C GLY A 146 -1.47 -10.70 20.62
N GLU A 147 -1.98 -11.68 21.36
CA GLU A 147 -3.20 -12.40 21.00
C GLU A 147 -4.46 -11.57 21.25
N ARG A 148 -5.62 -12.07 20.82
CA ARG A 148 -6.97 -11.53 21.11
C ARG A 148 -7.11 -10.03 20.79
N CYS A 149 -6.40 -9.58 19.76
CA CYS A 149 -6.36 -8.20 19.30
C CYS A 149 -5.87 -7.21 20.37
N THR A 150 -4.82 -7.62 21.11
CA THR A 150 -4.14 -6.80 22.13
C THR A 150 -2.78 -6.27 21.66
N ALA A 151 -2.36 -5.12 22.18
CA ALA A 151 -1.15 -4.40 21.76
C ALA A 151 -1.11 -4.11 20.24
N PHE A 152 -1.87 -3.10 19.82
CA PHE A 152 -1.92 -2.61 18.42
C PHE A 152 -0.52 -2.30 17.85
N SER A 153 -0.30 -2.64 16.57
CA SER A 153 0.97 -2.46 15.88
C SER A 153 0.88 -1.70 14.56
N ASN A 154 -0.14 -1.95 13.73
CA ASN A 154 -0.24 -1.38 12.38
C ASN A 154 -1.67 -1.54 11.82
N VAL A 155 -1.98 -0.86 10.70
CA VAL A 155 -3.19 -1.13 9.88
C VAL A 155 -2.77 -1.54 8.48
N ALA A 156 -3.37 -2.59 7.95
CA ALA A 156 -3.39 -2.91 6.52
C ALA A 156 -4.75 -2.52 5.94
N VAL A 157 -4.77 -1.90 4.76
CA VAL A 157 -6.00 -1.64 3.99
C VAL A 157 -6.02 -2.61 2.82
N PHE A 158 -7.15 -3.29 2.60
CA PHE A 158 -7.32 -4.21 1.49
C PHE A 158 -7.40 -3.42 0.18
N GLN A 159 -6.67 -3.84 -0.83
CA GLN A 159 -6.62 -3.16 -2.13
C GLN A 159 -6.57 -4.16 -3.28
N ASP A 160 -6.95 -3.68 -4.46
CA ASP A 160 -6.81 -4.36 -5.75
C ASP A 160 -5.36 -4.77 -6.09
N GLU A 161 -4.37 -4.11 -5.46
CA GLU A 161 -2.94 -4.30 -5.69
C GLU A 161 -2.30 -5.02 -4.50
N LEU A 162 -1.57 -6.11 -4.78
CA LEU A 162 -0.84 -6.88 -3.77
C LEU A 162 0.32 -6.07 -3.17
N ARG A 163 0.08 -5.42 -2.03
CA ARG A 163 1.09 -4.65 -1.28
C ARG A 163 1.51 -5.40 0.00
N PRO A 164 2.81 -5.70 0.20
CA PRO A 164 3.29 -6.38 1.41
C PRO A 164 3.29 -5.43 2.61
N VAL A 165 2.54 -5.78 3.66
CA VAL A 165 2.53 -5.06 4.94
C VAL A 165 3.44 -5.79 5.91
N GLY A 166 4.56 -5.15 6.26
CA GLY A 166 5.52 -5.66 7.26
C GLY A 166 5.15 -5.33 8.69
N GLY A 167 5.60 -6.15 9.63
CA GLY A 167 5.44 -5.96 11.08
C GLY A 167 5.29 -7.30 11.81
N PHE A 168 5.52 -7.32 13.12
CA PHE A 168 5.38 -8.53 13.94
C PHE A 168 3.99 -8.57 14.59
N PHE A 169 3.13 -9.48 14.16
CA PHE A 169 1.76 -9.61 14.68
C PHE A 169 1.34 -11.07 14.93
N ALA A 170 0.59 -11.28 16.02
CA ALA A 170 0.09 -12.58 16.49
C ALA A 170 -1.45 -12.65 16.53
N SER A 171 -2.14 -11.52 16.35
CA SER A 171 -3.56 -11.48 16.03
C SER A 171 -3.88 -10.31 15.08
N MET A 172 -5.06 -10.36 14.46
CA MET A 172 -5.57 -9.29 13.61
C MET A 172 -7.09 -9.15 13.78
N SER A 173 -7.61 -7.91 13.75
CA SER A 173 -9.06 -7.68 13.64
C SER A 173 -9.39 -7.14 12.26
N ILE A 174 -10.32 -7.78 11.56
CA ILE A 174 -10.70 -7.39 10.20
C ILE A 174 -12.09 -6.76 10.24
N LYS A 175 -12.19 -5.54 9.69
CA LYS A 175 -13.42 -4.78 9.58
C LYS A 175 -13.67 -4.45 8.11
N CYS A 176 -14.91 -4.52 7.66
CA CYS A 176 -15.32 -4.21 6.28
C CYS A 176 -16.53 -3.26 6.27
N GLY A 177 -16.91 -2.79 5.07
CA GLY A 177 -18.00 -1.81 4.91
C GLY A 177 -17.61 -0.38 5.33
N ILE A 178 -16.31 -0.07 5.45
CA ILE A 178 -15.83 1.28 5.73
C ILE A 178 -16.00 2.13 4.47
N VAL A 179 -16.92 3.10 4.51
CA VAL A 179 -17.11 4.06 3.42
C VAL A 179 -15.79 4.80 3.15
N PRO A 180 -15.25 4.75 1.92
CA PRO A 180 -14.04 5.49 1.59
C PRO A 180 -14.23 7.00 1.80
N VAL A 181 -13.50 7.57 2.74
CA VAL A 181 -13.46 9.03 2.92
C VAL A 181 -12.55 9.60 1.84
N GLU A 182 -13.14 10.06 0.73
CA GLU A 182 -12.39 10.82 -0.26
C GLU A 182 -11.84 12.11 0.39
N PRO A 183 -10.52 12.31 0.46
CA PRO A 183 -9.97 13.53 1.03
C PRO A 183 -10.34 14.68 0.10
N LYS A 184 -11.07 15.67 0.64
CA LYS A 184 -11.43 16.90 -0.10
C LYS A 184 -10.17 17.44 -0.82
N PRO A 185 -10.21 17.68 -2.15
CA PRO A 185 -9.04 18.11 -2.90
C PRO A 185 -8.31 19.26 -2.22
N LEU A 186 -6.99 19.11 -2.04
CA LEU A 186 -6.14 20.14 -1.45
C LEU A 186 -6.12 21.34 -2.40
N SER A 187 -6.96 22.33 -2.13
CA SER A 187 -7.00 23.59 -2.86
C SER A 187 -5.67 24.34 -2.67
N LEU A 188 -4.71 24.14 -3.57
CA LEU A 188 -3.44 24.87 -3.67
C LEU A 188 -3.63 26.34 -4.12
N GLY A 189 -4.74 26.96 -3.72
CA GLY A 189 -5.23 28.30 -4.10
C GLY A 189 -4.44 29.45 -3.49
N GLY A 190 -3.11 29.36 -3.51
CA GLY A 190 -2.18 30.41 -3.07
C GLY A 190 -0.88 30.49 -3.88
N LEU A 191 -0.48 29.41 -4.58
CA LEU A 191 0.81 29.35 -5.28
C LEU A 191 0.75 29.74 -6.77
N GLY A 192 -0.43 29.81 -7.39
CA GLY A 192 -0.60 30.29 -8.76
C GLY A 192 -0.62 31.83 -8.93
N GLY A 193 -0.35 32.58 -7.86
CA GLY A 193 -0.82 33.97 -7.72
C GLY A 193 0.02 35.11 -8.33
N LYS A 194 1.22 34.86 -8.88
CA LYS A 194 2.11 35.92 -9.41
C LYS A 194 2.87 35.54 -10.70
N LEU A 195 2.20 34.92 -11.67
CA LEU A 195 2.73 34.91 -13.03
C LEU A 195 2.62 36.32 -13.61
N GLN A 196 3.74 37.07 -13.63
CA GLN A 196 3.75 38.45 -14.12
C GLN A 196 3.38 38.50 -15.61
N LYS A 197 2.29 39.21 -15.92
CA LYS A 197 1.80 39.38 -17.29
C LYS A 197 2.84 40.22 -18.06
N PRO A 198 3.46 39.72 -19.15
CA PRO A 198 4.50 40.45 -19.85
C PRO A 198 3.96 41.76 -20.43
N VAL A 199 4.58 42.88 -20.05
CA VAL A 199 4.14 44.22 -20.45
C VAL A 199 4.48 44.46 -21.91
N GLN A 200 3.46 44.44 -22.77
CA GLN A 200 3.60 44.89 -24.15
C GLN A 200 3.55 46.43 -24.22
N GLY A 201 4.52 47.00 -24.93
CA GLY A 201 4.68 48.45 -25.10
C GLY A 201 5.84 49.00 -24.26
N LYS A 202 6.67 49.92 -24.77
CA LYS A 202 6.53 50.72 -25.99
C LYS A 202 7.90 50.93 -26.63
N ARG A 203 8.05 50.65 -27.94
CA ARG A 203 9.27 51.01 -28.69
C ARG A 203 9.49 52.53 -28.57
N ARG A 204 10.66 52.93 -28.07
CA ARG A 204 11.24 54.25 -28.30
C ARG A 204 12.67 54.09 -28.79
N THR A 205 12.83 54.20 -30.09
CA THR A 205 14.13 54.29 -30.78
C THR A 205 14.64 55.72 -30.74
N THR A 206 15.79 55.94 -30.10
CA THR A 206 16.78 56.97 -30.49
C THR A 206 18.15 56.53 -29.96
N ALA A 207 19.22 56.83 -30.70
CA ALA A 207 20.54 56.25 -30.46
C ALA A 207 21.56 57.27 -29.90
N ALA A 208 22.39 56.81 -28.96
CA ALA A 208 23.72 57.32 -28.65
C ALA A 208 24.43 56.36 -27.66
N ARG A 209 25.77 56.26 -27.55
CA ARG A 209 26.89 56.48 -28.49
C ARG A 209 28.19 56.06 -27.76
N GLY A 210 28.88 55.01 -28.23
CA GLY A 210 30.12 54.51 -27.61
C GLY A 210 29.91 53.70 -26.32
N SER A 211 30.87 52.90 -25.83
CA SER A 211 32.16 52.46 -26.41
C SER A 211 32.57 51.10 -25.80
N ALA A 212 33.44 50.36 -26.49
CA ALA A 212 34.22 49.21 -25.98
C ALA A 212 35.71 49.62 -25.89
N PRO A 213 36.68 48.80 -25.40
CA PRO A 213 36.61 47.48 -24.75
C PRO A 213 37.05 47.61 -23.26
N ASP A 214 37.89 46.83 -22.54
CA ASP A 214 38.68 45.60 -22.79
C ASP A 214 39.12 44.94 -21.45
N ALA A 215 39.73 43.74 -21.51
CA ALA A 215 40.37 42.96 -20.40
C ALA A 215 39.42 42.48 -19.27
N GLY A 216 39.62 41.38 -18.54
CA GLY A 216 40.84 40.66 -18.10
C GLY A 216 40.90 40.72 -16.55
N MET A 217 41.51 39.81 -15.78
CA MET A 217 42.21 38.55 -16.02
C MET A 217 42.12 37.67 -14.73
N HIS A 218 43.02 36.69 -14.51
CA HIS A 218 43.10 35.78 -13.34
C HIS A 218 42.97 36.47 -11.96
N GLY A 219 42.56 35.81 -10.85
CA GLY A 219 42.23 34.40 -10.65
C GLY A 219 43.17 33.70 -9.65
N GLU A 220 42.62 33.20 -8.54
CA GLU A 220 43.13 32.18 -7.59
C GLU A 220 41.92 31.56 -6.86
#